data_AF-A0A7J7JWC2-F1
#
_entry.id   AF-A0A7J7JWC2-F1
#
_cell.length_a   1.000
_cell.length_b   1.000
_cell.length_c   1.000
_cell.angle_alpha   90.00
_cell.angle_beta   90.00
_cell.angle_gamma   90.00
#
_symmetry.space_group_name_H-M   'P 1'
#
loop_
_entity.id
_entity.type
_entity.pdbx_description
1 polymer ?
#
loop_
_entity_poly.entity_id
_entity_poly.type
_entity_poly.pdbx_seq_one_letter_code
_entity_poly.pdbx_strand_id
1 'polypeptide(L)'
;MPSLATKCEPVVATDSADMSKTIVVMMEKKIRNLEKRKGKLEDYRKKQSHGQTLTDEQLSAVAKLDDVLSQIDLLQDFIKQFNAYAADVVKQQKKQQKRERFEQIENERKRILTILQIQNVLNALGEEETRKVFTEGSGGAVKLEETELNHLDELYKIINPERGAEERYDYYIPFYDIILLYI
;
A
#
# COMPACT_ATOMS: atom_id res chain seq x y z
N MET A 1 -34.50 -7.16 30.27
CA MET A 1 -33.38 -7.94 29.72
C MET A 1 -32.26 -6.95 29.39
N PRO A 2 -31.07 -7.04 30.02
CA PRO A 2 -29.98 -6.11 29.80
C PRO A 2 -29.23 -6.38 28.49
N SER A 3 -28.65 -5.29 27.99
CA SER A 3 -27.84 -5.09 26.79
C SER A 3 -26.70 -6.09 26.57
N LEU A 4 -26.36 -6.37 25.30
CA LEU A 4 -24.99 -6.58 24.80
C LEU A 4 -24.97 -6.35 23.28
N ALA A 5 -25.16 -5.10 22.86
CA ALA A 5 -24.64 -4.65 21.57
C ALA A 5 -23.15 -4.36 21.78
N THR A 6 -22.30 -5.36 21.57
CA THR A 6 -20.85 -5.14 21.46
C THR A 6 -20.62 -4.29 20.23
N LYS A 7 -20.46 -2.98 20.44
CA LYS A 7 -19.90 -2.05 19.46
C LYS A 7 -18.51 -2.58 19.13
N CYS A 8 -18.34 -3.24 17.99
CA CYS A 8 -17.02 -3.39 17.39
C CYS A 8 -16.57 -1.98 17.01
N GLU A 9 -15.79 -1.36 17.89
CA GLU A 9 -15.01 -0.19 17.52
C GLU A 9 -14.08 -0.58 16.37
N PRO A 10 -13.92 0.28 15.35
CA PRO A 10 -12.96 0.02 14.30
C PRO A 10 -11.58 0.00 14.96
N VAL A 11 -10.95 -1.17 14.98
CA VAL A 11 -9.51 -1.28 15.22
C VAL A 11 -8.89 -0.46 14.10
N VAL A 12 -8.52 0.78 14.42
CA VAL A 12 -7.79 1.66 13.52
C VAL A 12 -6.64 0.83 12.99
N ALA A 13 -6.61 0.61 11.67
CA ALA A 13 -5.51 -0.05 11.00
C ALA A 13 -4.27 0.82 11.21
N THR A 14 -3.59 0.63 12.33
CA THR A 14 -2.34 1.28 12.62
C THR A 14 -1.33 0.71 11.64
N ASP A 15 -0.87 1.55 10.72
CA ASP A 15 0.16 1.18 9.75
C ASP A 15 1.33 0.54 10.52
N SER A 16 1.89 -0.57 10.02
CA SER A 16 2.93 -1.35 10.76
C SER A 16 4.14 -0.47 11.16
N ALA A 17 4.43 0.55 10.35
CA ALA A 17 5.43 1.57 10.64
C ALA A 17 5.06 2.45 11.86
N ASP A 18 3.79 2.78 12.05
CA ASP A 18 3.31 3.60 13.16
C ASP A 18 3.24 2.83 14.49
N MET A 19 2.93 1.53 14.42
CA MET A 19 3.12 0.63 15.58
C MET A 19 4.59 0.58 16.01
N SER A 20 5.50 0.48 15.04
CA SER A 20 6.94 0.43 15.31
C SER A 20 7.45 1.71 15.97
N LYS A 21 7.00 2.88 15.50
CA LYS A 21 7.30 4.19 16.14
C LYS A 21 6.76 4.26 17.57
N THR A 22 5.54 3.77 17.79
CA THR A 22 4.91 3.76 19.12
C THR A 22 5.72 2.89 20.11
N ILE A 23 6.18 1.72 19.66
CA ILE A 23 7.03 0.82 20.45
C ILE A 23 8.36 1.49 20.80
N VAL A 24 9.00 2.18 19.85
CA VAL A 24 10.25 2.93 20.10
C VAL A 24 10.07 3.95 21.21
N VAL A 25 9.01 4.78 21.15
CA VAL A 25 8.72 5.78 22.19
C VAL A 25 8.54 5.15 23.58
N MET A 26 7.87 3.99 23.64
CA MET A 26 7.70 3.26 24.90
C MET A 26 9.04 2.71 25.44
N MET A 27 9.88 2.17 24.55
CA MET A 27 11.21 1.67 24.91
C MET A 27 12.14 2.78 25.39
N GLU A 28 12.15 3.95 24.73
CA GLU A 28 12.91 5.12 25.17
C GLU A 28 12.50 5.58 26.58
N LYS A 29 11.19 5.58 26.87
CA LYS A 29 10.69 5.88 28.22
C LYS A 29 11.19 4.85 29.23
N LYS A 30 11.23 3.57 28.87
CA LYS A 30 11.76 2.51 29.73
C LYS A 30 13.25 2.65 29.97
N ILE A 31 14.05 3.00 28.95
CA ILE A 31 15.49 3.29 29.07
C ILE A 31 15.71 4.44 30.05
N ARG A 32 15.02 5.57 29.90
CA ARG A 32 15.15 6.70 30.85
C ARG A 32 14.85 6.30 32.30
N ASN A 33 13.88 5.41 32.50
CA ASN A 33 13.57 4.88 33.84
C ASN A 33 14.67 3.95 34.37
N LEU A 34 15.26 3.12 33.51
CA LEU A 34 16.38 2.25 33.88
C LEU A 34 17.66 3.04 34.15
N GLU A 35 17.94 4.11 33.39
CA GLU A 35 19.06 5.02 33.64
C GLU A 35 18.95 5.71 35.01
N LYS A 36 17.75 6.16 35.37
CA LYS A 36 17.49 6.70 36.72
C LYS A 36 17.74 5.66 37.81
N ARG A 37 17.38 4.39 37.57
CA ARG A 37 17.62 3.30 38.52
C ARG A 37 19.12 2.97 38.60
N LYS A 38 19.80 2.88 37.46
CA LYS A 38 21.25 2.67 37.35
C LYS A 38 22.01 3.69 38.19
N GLY A 39 21.72 4.99 38.04
CA GLY A 39 22.41 6.04 38.80
C GLY A 39 22.30 5.84 40.32
N LYS A 40 21.11 5.49 40.83
CA LYS A 40 20.92 5.16 42.26
C LYS A 40 21.74 3.95 42.71
N LEU A 41 21.79 2.91 41.88
CA LEU A 41 22.55 1.70 42.18
C LEU A 41 24.07 1.94 42.14
N GLU A 42 24.54 2.76 41.21
CA GLU A 42 25.94 3.20 41.14
C GLU A 42 26.33 4.03 42.38
N ASP A 43 25.43 4.87 42.88
CA ASP A 43 25.66 5.62 44.12
C ASP A 43 25.78 4.68 45.34
N TYR A 44 24.94 3.64 45.44
CA TYR A 44 25.09 2.62 46.49
C TYR A 44 26.39 1.82 46.34
N ARG A 45 26.73 1.42 45.11
CA ARG A 45 27.98 0.69 44.82
C ARG A 45 29.21 1.53 45.21
N LYS A 46 29.19 2.84 44.95
CA LYS A 46 30.24 3.77 45.40
C LYS A 46 30.30 3.85 46.92
N LYS A 47 29.18 3.97 47.62
CA LYS A 47 29.16 3.98 49.09
C LYS A 47 29.74 2.69 49.68
N GLN A 48 29.38 1.55 49.10
CA GLN A 48 29.94 0.24 49.46
C GLN A 48 31.45 0.21 49.27
N SER A 49 31.95 0.69 48.12
CA SER A 49 33.39 0.68 47.84
C SER A 49 34.19 1.65 48.71
N HIS A 50 33.55 2.68 49.28
CA HIS A 50 34.14 3.59 50.25
C HIS A 50 34.01 3.08 51.71
N GLY A 51 33.54 1.84 51.91
CA GLY A 51 33.45 1.22 53.24
C GLY A 51 32.28 1.69 54.10
N GLN A 52 31.28 2.38 53.53
CA GLN A 52 30.05 2.69 54.25
C GLN A 52 29.16 1.45 54.37
N THR A 53 28.55 1.27 55.54
CA THR A 53 27.59 0.20 55.79
C THR A 53 26.29 0.48 55.02
N LEU A 54 25.90 -0.45 54.17
CA LEU A 54 24.63 -0.44 53.45
C LEU A 54 23.60 -1.33 54.16
N THR A 55 22.31 -1.06 53.95
CA THR A 55 21.24 -1.98 54.37
C THR A 55 21.18 -3.22 53.49
N ASP A 56 20.58 -4.31 53.97
CA ASP A 56 20.40 -5.55 53.19
C ASP A 56 19.66 -5.32 51.87
N GLU A 57 18.66 -4.43 51.88
CA GLU A 57 17.95 -4.01 50.66
C GLU A 57 18.86 -3.30 49.67
N GLN A 58 19.78 -2.44 50.15
CA GLN A 58 20.74 -1.73 49.31
C GLN A 58 21.78 -2.68 48.72
N LEU A 59 22.28 -3.64 49.51
CA LEU A 59 23.20 -4.68 49.04
C LEU A 59 22.53 -5.55 47.95
N SER A 60 21.28 -5.99 48.19
CA SER A 60 20.49 -6.73 47.20
C SER A 60 20.21 -5.91 45.94
N ALA A 61 20.01 -4.60 46.07
CA ALA A 61 19.80 -3.70 44.95
C ALA A 61 21.07 -3.53 44.10
N VAL A 62 22.25 -3.38 44.73
CA VAL A 62 23.55 -3.28 44.04
C VAL A 62 23.83 -4.56 43.23
N ALA A 63 23.46 -5.73 43.73
CA ALA A 63 23.61 -7.00 43.01
C ALA A 63 22.82 -7.05 41.68
N LYS A 64 21.78 -6.23 41.51
CA LYS A 64 20.97 -6.14 40.28
C LYS A 64 21.47 -5.09 39.29
N LEU A 65 22.62 -4.45 39.54
CA LEU A 65 23.14 -3.41 38.66
C LEU A 65 23.47 -3.94 37.26
N ASP A 66 24.10 -5.12 37.17
CA ASP A 66 24.46 -5.72 35.88
C ASP A 66 23.22 -6.12 35.06
N ASP A 67 22.16 -6.59 35.73
CA ASP A 67 20.87 -6.85 35.08
C ASP A 67 20.24 -5.56 34.50
N VAL A 68 20.35 -4.45 35.22
CA VAL A 68 19.84 -3.16 34.76
C VAL A 68 20.63 -2.66 33.55
N LEU A 69 21.95 -2.86 33.53
CA LEU A 69 22.79 -2.53 32.38
C LEU A 69 22.42 -3.38 31.16
N SER A 70 22.32 -4.70 31.33
CA SER A 70 21.90 -5.63 30.27
C SER A 70 20.53 -5.27 29.68
N GLN A 71 19.56 -4.89 30.53
CA GLN A 71 18.25 -4.43 30.06
C GLN A 71 18.32 -3.13 29.24
N ILE A 72 19.21 -2.20 29.59
CA ILE A 72 19.40 -0.96 28.81
C ILE A 72 19.95 -1.31 27.43
N ASP A 73 21.01 -2.12 27.38
CA ASP A 73 21.66 -2.51 26.12
C ASP A 73 20.68 -3.24 25.20
N LEU A 74 19.92 -4.19 25.73
CA LEU A 74 18.90 -4.92 24.98
C LEU A 74 17.79 -4.01 24.43
N LEU A 75 17.33 -3.04 25.21
CA LEU A 75 16.34 -2.07 24.74
C LEU A 75 16.91 -1.11 23.69
N GLN A 76 18.18 -0.71 23.80
CA GLN A 76 18.84 0.11 22.78
C GLN A 76 18.94 -0.65 21.45
N ASP A 77 19.26 -1.95 21.49
CA ASP A 77 19.30 -2.79 20.29
C ASP A 77 17.92 -3.00 19.67
N PHE A 78 16.87 -3.18 20.49
CA PHE A 78 15.50 -3.21 19.97
C PHE A 78 15.09 -1.89 19.31
N ILE A 79 15.42 -0.74 19.89
CA ILE A 79 15.14 0.56 19.26
C ILE A 79 15.79 0.65 17.87
N LYS A 80 17.05 0.19 17.72
CA LYS A 80 17.71 0.15 16.41
C LYS A 80 16.97 -0.75 15.42
N GLN A 81 16.57 -1.95 15.84
CA GLN A 81 15.84 -2.90 15.00
C GLN A 81 14.46 -2.37 14.57
N PHE A 82 13.69 -1.80 15.49
CA PHE A 82 12.37 -1.24 15.17
C PHE A 82 12.46 -0.02 14.25
N ASN A 83 13.48 0.82 14.40
CA ASN A 83 13.72 1.93 13.49
C ASN A 83 14.08 1.45 12.08
N ALA A 84 14.96 0.44 11.97
CA ALA A 84 15.30 -0.18 10.68
C ALA A 84 14.06 -0.81 10.03
N TYR A 85 13.27 -1.55 10.80
CA TYR A 85 12.02 -2.16 10.34
C TYR A 85 11.00 -1.12 9.86
N ALA A 86 10.79 -0.04 10.62
CA ALA A 86 9.87 1.04 10.23
C ALA A 86 10.30 1.69 8.90
N ALA A 87 11.60 1.91 8.70
CA ALA A 87 12.14 2.44 7.44
C ALA A 87 11.93 1.47 6.26
N ASP A 88 12.15 0.17 6.48
CA ASP A 88 11.94 -0.86 5.47
C ASP A 88 10.46 -0.99 5.08
N VAL A 89 9.53 -0.92 6.03
CA VAL A 89 8.09 -0.92 5.75
C VAL A 89 7.72 0.23 4.82
N VAL A 90 8.17 1.47 5.13
CA VAL A 90 7.89 2.65 4.29
C VAL A 90 8.48 2.48 2.88
N LYS A 91 9.70 1.94 2.78
CA LYS A 91 10.35 1.66 1.49
C LYS A 91 9.58 0.63 0.67
N GLN A 92 9.13 -0.45 1.30
CA GLN A 92 8.33 -1.49 0.65
C GLN A 92 6.96 -0.96 0.20
N GLN A 93 6.29 -0.18 1.04
CA GLN A 93 5.00 0.44 0.72
C GLN A 93 5.12 1.35 -0.51
N LYS A 94 6.14 2.22 -0.56
CA LYS A 94 6.41 3.06 -1.75
C LYS A 94 6.70 2.24 -3.01
N LYS A 95 7.49 1.17 -2.87
CA LYS A 95 7.81 0.27 -4.00
C LYS A 95 6.56 -0.42 -4.52
N GLN A 96 5.70 -0.89 -3.63
CA GLN A 96 4.46 -1.57 -3.97
C GLN A 96 3.48 -0.61 -4.65
N GLN A 97 3.25 0.58 -4.09
CA GLN A 97 2.40 1.61 -4.70
C GLN A 97 2.87 2.00 -6.11
N LYS A 98 4.19 2.17 -6.30
CA LYS A 98 4.76 2.47 -7.62
C LYS A 98 4.51 1.33 -8.62
N ARG A 99 4.66 0.08 -8.17
CA ARG A 99 4.43 -1.11 -9.00
C ARG A 99 2.95 -1.22 -9.39
N GLU A 100 2.04 -1.07 -8.44
CA GLU A 100 0.60 -1.13 -8.68
C GLU A 100 0.15 -0.04 -9.65
N ARG A 101 0.61 1.20 -9.48
CA ARG A 101 0.33 2.29 -10.44
C ARG A 101 0.85 1.96 -11.83
N PHE A 102 2.08 1.45 -11.94
CA PHE A 102 2.64 1.08 -13.23
C PHE A 102 1.84 -0.05 -13.91
N GLU A 103 1.45 -1.09 -13.16
CA GLU A 103 0.63 -2.19 -13.67
C GLU A 103 -0.77 -1.71 -14.07
N GLN A 104 -1.39 -0.79 -13.33
CA GLN A 104 -2.66 -0.15 -13.69
C GLN A 104 -2.56 0.60 -15.03
N ILE A 105 -1.56 1.47 -15.18
CA ILE A 105 -1.34 2.23 -16.42
C ILE A 105 -1.07 1.31 -17.61
N GLU A 106 -0.25 0.28 -17.44
CA GLU A 106 0.01 -0.69 -18.51
C GLU A 106 -1.24 -1.49 -18.90
N ASN A 107 -2.09 -1.84 -17.94
CA ASN A 107 -3.35 -2.53 -18.21
C ASN A 107 -4.35 -1.62 -18.93
N GLU A 108 -4.47 -0.36 -18.52
CA GLU A 108 -5.29 0.63 -19.20
C GLU A 108 -4.79 0.90 -20.63
N ARG A 109 -3.48 1.04 -20.80
CA ARG A 109 -2.84 1.18 -22.11
C ARG A 109 -3.19 0.01 -23.02
N LYS A 110 -3.07 -1.23 -22.53
CA LYS A 110 -3.43 -2.43 -23.31
C LYS A 110 -4.92 -2.43 -23.67
N ARG A 111 -5.79 -2.09 -22.72
CA ARG A 111 -7.24 -2.00 -22.97
C ARG A 111 -7.57 -0.96 -24.05
N ILE A 112 -6.98 0.23 -23.97
CA ILE A 112 -7.15 1.29 -24.98
C ILE A 112 -6.65 0.81 -26.34
N LEU A 113 -5.47 0.17 -26.39
CA LEU A 113 -4.93 -0.37 -27.62
C LEU A 113 -5.84 -1.43 -28.24
N THR A 114 -6.42 -2.34 -27.44
CA THR A 114 -7.42 -3.30 -27.92
C THR A 114 -8.65 -2.61 -28.49
N ILE A 115 -9.17 -1.56 -27.82
CA ILE A 115 -10.33 -0.80 -28.32
C ILE A 115 -9.99 -0.14 -29.66
N LEU A 116 -8.83 0.51 -29.79
CA LEU A 116 -8.38 1.14 -31.04
C LEU A 116 -8.21 0.12 -32.17
N GLN A 117 -7.71 -1.08 -31.87
CA GLN A 117 -7.61 -2.16 -32.85
C GLN A 117 -8.99 -2.62 -33.32
N ILE A 118 -9.94 -2.82 -32.41
CA ILE A 118 -11.32 -3.19 -32.75
C ILE A 118 -11.97 -2.10 -33.59
N GLN A 119 -11.85 -0.83 -33.18
CA GLN A 119 -12.36 0.31 -33.95
C GLN A 119 -11.76 0.34 -35.36
N ASN A 120 -10.45 0.12 -35.51
CA ASN A 120 -9.80 0.09 -36.81
C ASN A 120 -10.34 -1.04 -37.70
N VAL A 121 -10.50 -2.25 -37.15
CA VAL A 121 -11.06 -3.39 -37.90
C VAL A 121 -12.51 -3.12 -38.31
N LEU A 122 -13.34 -2.62 -37.39
CA LEU A 122 -14.75 -2.32 -37.69
C LEU A 122 -14.88 -1.18 -38.71
N ASN A 123 -14.02 -0.14 -38.64
CA ASN A 123 -13.97 0.91 -39.66
C ASN A 123 -13.64 0.33 -41.04
N ALA A 124 -12.65 -0.56 -41.13
CA ALA A 124 -12.28 -1.21 -42.39
C ALA A 124 -13.40 -2.10 -42.94
N LEU A 125 -14.17 -2.77 -42.08
CA LEU A 125 -15.34 -3.56 -42.48
C LEU A 125 -16.50 -2.72 -43.01
N GLY A 126 -16.50 -1.41 -42.77
CA GLY A 126 -17.45 -0.46 -43.38
C GLY A 126 -17.21 -0.26 -44.89
N GLU A 127 -16.03 -0.63 -45.41
CA GLU A 127 -15.73 -0.56 -46.83
C GLU A 127 -16.31 -1.77 -47.58
N GLU A 128 -17.03 -1.52 -48.67
CA GLU A 128 -17.74 -2.57 -49.43
C GLU A 128 -16.78 -3.64 -49.99
N GLU A 129 -15.60 -3.24 -50.45
CA GLU A 129 -14.58 -4.14 -50.97
C GLU A 129 -14.00 -5.05 -49.88
N THR A 130 -13.72 -4.49 -48.70
CA THR A 130 -13.28 -5.26 -47.54
C THR A 130 -14.37 -6.25 -47.10
N ARG A 131 -15.63 -5.82 -47.07
CA ARG A 131 -16.77 -6.67 -46.71
C ARG A 131 -16.94 -7.85 -47.67
N LYS A 132 -16.81 -7.62 -48.99
CA LYS A 132 -16.86 -8.69 -50.01
C LYS A 132 -15.81 -9.77 -49.77
N VAL A 133 -14.59 -9.38 -49.42
CA VAL A 133 -13.49 -10.32 -49.12
C VAL A 133 -13.85 -11.26 -47.96
N PHE A 134 -14.49 -10.75 -46.90
CA PHE A 134 -14.97 -11.58 -45.78
C PHE A 134 -16.20 -12.43 -46.13
N THR A 135 -17.11 -11.95 -46.98
CA THR A 135 -18.27 -12.75 -47.44
C THR A 135 -17.83 -13.91 -48.35
N GLU A 136 -16.84 -13.66 -49.20
CA GLU A 136 -16.32 -14.66 -50.15
C GLU A 136 -15.28 -15.60 -49.50
N GLY A 137 -14.65 -15.18 -48.40
CA GLY A 137 -13.53 -15.90 -47.78
C GLY A 137 -12.28 -15.90 -48.65
N SER A 138 -12.08 -14.84 -49.44
CA SER A 138 -10.95 -14.70 -50.36
C SER A 138 -9.76 -14.01 -49.68
N GLY A 139 -8.56 -14.07 -50.28
CA GLY A 139 -7.40 -13.34 -49.76
C GLY A 139 -6.88 -13.75 -48.37
N GLY A 140 -7.27 -14.92 -47.85
CA GLY A 140 -6.90 -15.39 -46.50
C GLY A 140 -7.81 -14.87 -45.38
N ALA A 141 -8.90 -14.18 -45.71
CA ALA A 141 -9.92 -13.78 -44.76
C ALA A 141 -10.78 -14.98 -44.32
N VAL A 142 -11.23 -14.95 -43.06
CA VAL A 142 -12.22 -15.91 -42.57
C VAL A 142 -13.55 -15.60 -43.23
N LYS A 143 -14.23 -16.63 -43.75
CA LYS A 143 -15.56 -16.47 -44.33
C LYS A 143 -16.57 -16.16 -43.22
N LEU A 144 -17.25 -15.03 -43.32
CA LEU A 144 -18.29 -14.60 -42.39
C LEU A 144 -19.67 -14.70 -43.02
N GLU A 145 -20.66 -15.14 -42.25
CA GLU A 145 -22.06 -15.12 -42.65
C GLU A 145 -22.63 -13.69 -42.57
N GLU A 146 -23.70 -13.43 -43.33
CA GLU A 146 -24.39 -12.14 -43.31
C GLU A 146 -24.92 -11.78 -41.91
N THR A 147 -25.34 -12.79 -41.15
CA THR A 147 -25.75 -12.66 -39.74
C THR A 147 -24.60 -12.17 -38.85
N GLU A 148 -23.39 -12.69 -39.04
CA GLU A 148 -22.20 -12.31 -38.29
C GLU A 148 -21.73 -10.90 -38.64
N LEU A 149 -21.79 -10.53 -39.93
CA LEU A 149 -21.51 -9.17 -40.39
C LEU A 149 -22.51 -8.16 -39.80
N ASN A 150 -23.79 -8.52 -39.75
CA ASN A 150 -24.81 -7.67 -39.13
C ASN A 150 -24.55 -7.47 -37.61
N HIS A 151 -24.08 -8.50 -36.90
CA HIS A 151 -23.68 -8.34 -35.50
C HIS A 151 -22.49 -7.38 -35.33
N LEU A 152 -21.53 -7.40 -36.26
CA LEU A 152 -20.39 -6.47 -36.26
C LEU A 152 -20.83 -5.03 -36.56
N ASP A 153 -21.83 -4.83 -37.44
CA ASP A 153 -22.42 -3.51 -37.71
C ASP A 153 -23.16 -2.95 -36.47
N GLU A 154 -23.91 -3.79 -35.74
CA GLU A 154 -24.55 -3.38 -34.49
C GLU A 154 -23.50 -3.02 -33.42
N LEU A 155 -22.43 -3.81 -33.31
CA LEU A 155 -21.31 -3.49 -32.43
C LEU A 155 -20.63 -2.16 -32.80
N TYR A 156 -20.47 -1.88 -34.10
CA TYR A 156 -19.89 -0.63 -34.58
C TYR A 156 -20.71 0.60 -34.16
N LYS A 157 -22.04 0.55 -34.28
CA LYS A 157 -22.94 1.63 -33.85
C LYS A 157 -22.84 1.92 -32.35
N ILE A 158 -22.66 0.87 -31.53
CA ILE A 158 -22.53 0.99 -30.07
C ILE A 158 -21.19 1.64 -29.69
N ILE A 159 -20.09 1.25 -30.36
CA ILE A 159 -18.74 1.74 -30.05
C ILE A 159 -18.50 3.15 -30.60
N ASN A 160 -19.16 3.52 -31.71
CA ASN A 160 -19.05 4.82 -32.36
C ASN A 160 -20.41 5.53 -32.40
N PRO A 161 -20.89 6.07 -31.26
CA PRO A 161 -22.17 6.77 -31.22
C PRO A 161 -22.13 8.05 -32.05
N GLU A 162 -23.20 8.32 -32.81
CA GLU A 162 -23.34 9.55 -33.57
C GLU A 162 -23.58 10.76 -32.64
N ARG A 163 -22.97 11.91 -32.94
CA ARG A 163 -23.28 13.17 -32.23
C ARG A 163 -24.70 13.61 -32.58
N GLY A 164 -25.65 13.34 -31.70
CA GLY A 164 -27.03 13.78 -31.85
C GLY A 164 -28.05 13.16 -30.91
N ALA A 165 -27.72 12.06 -30.23
CA ALA A 165 -28.55 11.54 -29.15
C ALA A 165 -28.33 12.38 -27.87
N GLU A 166 -29.41 12.76 -27.18
CA GLU A 166 -29.42 13.57 -25.96
C GLU A 166 -28.72 12.90 -24.76
N GLU A 167 -27.43 12.64 -24.85
CA GLU A 167 -26.65 12.11 -23.74
C GLU A 167 -25.77 13.22 -23.14
N ARG A 168 -26.20 13.64 -21.96
CA ARG A 168 -25.54 14.59 -21.09
C ARG A 168 -24.13 14.07 -20.77
N TYR A 169 -23.11 14.80 -21.18
CA TYR A 169 -21.69 14.52 -20.91
C TYR A 169 -21.30 14.70 -19.43
N ASP A 170 -22.13 14.27 -18.48
CA ASP A 170 -21.93 14.49 -17.03
C ASP A 170 -20.90 13.54 -16.39
N TYR A 171 -20.29 12.63 -17.18
CA TYR A 171 -19.21 11.74 -16.71
C TYR A 171 -17.86 12.03 -17.38
N TYR A 172 -17.57 13.28 -17.71
CA TYR A 172 -16.17 13.67 -17.87
C TYR A 172 -15.49 13.60 -16.50
N ILE A 173 -14.67 12.57 -16.27
CA ILE A 173 -13.50 12.76 -15.42
C ILE A 173 -12.66 13.80 -16.18
N PRO A 174 -12.58 15.05 -15.71
CA PRO A 174 -11.84 16.06 -16.41
C PRO A 174 -10.40 15.57 -16.57
N PHE A 175 -9.81 15.73 -17.75
CA PHE A 175 -8.39 15.44 -17.99
C PHE A 175 -7.45 16.12 -16.98
N TYR A 176 -7.94 17.15 -16.27
CA TYR A 176 -7.27 17.79 -15.14
C TYR A 176 -7.10 16.89 -13.91
N ASP A 177 -7.99 15.95 -13.64
CA ASP A 177 -7.84 14.99 -12.52
C ASP A 177 -6.73 13.96 -12.79
N ILE A 178 -6.46 13.66 -14.06
CA ILE A 178 -5.33 12.81 -14.46
C ILE A 178 -3.99 13.51 -14.16
N ILE A 179 -3.94 14.84 -14.29
CA ILE A 179 -2.73 15.64 -14.03
C ILE A 179 -2.54 15.86 -12.52
N LEU A 180 -3.60 16.03 -11.74
CA LEU A 180 -3.52 16.18 -10.28
C LEU A 180 -3.17 14.87 -9.54
N LEU A 181 -3.37 13.70 -10.15
CA LEU A 181 -2.88 12.41 -9.63
C LEU A 181 -1.35 12.20 -9.80
N TYR A 182 -0.70 13.12 -10.53
CA TYR A 182 0.72 13.07 -10.91
C TYR A 182 1.61 14.15 -10.23
N ILE A 183 1.06 14.93 -9.30
CA ILE A 183 1.80 15.83 -8.39
C ILE A 183 1.64 15.33 -6.95
#